data_AF-A0A6H1R1V0-F1
#
_entry.id   AF-A0A6H1R1V0-F1
#
_cell.length_a   1.000
_cell.length_b   1.000
_cell.length_c   1.000
_cell.angle_alpha   90.00
_cell.angle_beta   90.00
_cell.angle_gamma   90.00
#
_symmetry.space_group_name_H-M   'P 1'
#
loop_
_entity.id
_entity.type
_entity.pdbx_description
1 polymer ?
#
loop_
_entity_poly.entity_id
_entity_poly.type
_entity_poly.pdbx_seq_one_letter_code
_entity_poly.pdbx_strand_id
1 'polypeptide(L)' 'MTLAVHSCRSLCSWHRTPKQLNGFPLLACRGCGSQWIRSEPWTPIDHTGRIPDDVRAELAER' A
#
# COMPACT_ATOMS: atom_id res chain seq x y z
N MET A 1 8.82 12.76 5.90
CA MET A 1 7.99 12.76 4.67
C MET A 1 6.63 12.14 5.00
N THR A 2 5.55 12.70 4.47
CA THR A 2 4.16 12.21 4.63
C THR A 2 3.78 11.26 3.50
N LEU A 3 2.94 10.27 3.77
CA LEU A 3 2.39 9.36 2.76
C LEU A 3 1.35 10.10 1.89
N ALA A 4 1.34 9.81 0.59
CA ALA A 4 0.28 10.27 -0.29
C ALA A 4 -0.96 9.37 -0.16
N VAL A 5 -2.12 9.94 0.16
CA VAL A 5 -3.41 9.21 0.20
C VAL A 5 -4.37 9.88 -0.78
N HIS A 6 -4.94 9.09 -1.69
CA HIS A 6 -5.86 9.56 -2.73
C HIS A 6 -7.16 8.78 -2.66
N SER A 7 -8.26 9.44 -3.06
CA SER A 7 -9.59 8.83 -3.11
C SER A 7 -9.56 7.54 -3.94
N CYS A 8 -10.24 6.49 -3.48
CA CYS A 8 -10.33 5.25 -4.23
C CYS A 8 -11.05 5.51 -5.56
N ARG A 9 -10.38 5.20 -6.68
CA ARG A 9 -10.94 5.31 -8.04
C ARG A 9 -11.38 3.96 -8.61
N SER A 10 -11.46 2.92 -7.76
CA SER A 10 -11.63 1.52 -8.20
C SER A 10 -10.58 1.07 -9.21
N LEU A 11 -9.37 1.66 -9.13
CA LEU A 11 -8.21 1.34 -9.95
C LEU A 11 -7.03 0.87 -9.09
N CYS A 12 -7.26 0.62 -7.81
CA CYS A 12 -6.18 0.30 -6.89
C CYS A 12 -5.46 -0.98 -7.31
N SER A 13 -4.13 -0.86 -7.45
CA SER A 13 -3.19 -1.93 -7.80
C SER A 13 -1.92 -1.69 -6.99
N TRP A 14 -1.89 -2.25 -5.79
CA TRP A 14 -0.78 -2.07 -4.86
C TRP A 14 0.40 -2.95 -5.24
N HIS A 15 1.60 -2.40 -5.05
CA HIS A 15 2.85 -3.10 -5.30
C HIS A 15 3.93 -2.58 -4.36
N ARG A 16 4.91 -3.43 -4.06
CA ARG A 16 6.10 -3.03 -3.33
C ARG A 16 6.99 -2.13 -4.19
N THR A 17 7.54 -1.10 -3.56
CA THR A 17 8.54 -0.22 -4.18
C THR A 17 9.93 -0.54 -3.61
N PRO A 18 11.03 -0.15 -4.30
CA PRO A 18 12.38 -0.30 -3.74
C PRO A 18 12.67 0.71 -2.62
N LYS A 19 11.72 1.61 -2.28
CA LYS A 19 11.90 2.63 -1.26
C LYS A 19 11.40 2.12 0.09
N GLN A 20 11.93 2.72 1.15
CA GLN A 20 11.46 2.54 2.51
C GLN A 20 11.04 3.89 3.08
N LEU A 21 10.05 3.87 3.96
CA LEU A 21 9.63 5.03 4.73
C LEU A 21 9.58 4.64 6.21
N ASN A 22 10.25 5.41 7.07
CA ASN A 22 10.35 5.14 8.50
C ASN A 22 10.86 3.73 8.84
N GLY A 23 11.77 3.18 8.02
CA GLY A 23 12.31 1.82 8.19
C GLY A 23 11.36 0.70 7.75
N PHE A 24 10.20 1.03 7.16
CA PHE A 24 9.27 0.06 6.61
C PHE A 24 9.30 0.05 5.08
N PRO A 25 9.10 -1.10 4.44
CA PRO A 25 8.90 -1.18 3.00
C PRO A 25 7.73 -0.29 2.56
N LEU A 26 7.97 0.58 1.57
CA LEU A 26 6.95 1.46 1.03
C LEU A 26 6.21 0.75 -0.09
N LEU A 27 4.90 0.62 0.05
CA LEU A 27 4.02 0.16 -1.02
C LEU A 27 3.39 1.38 -1.67
N ALA A 28 3.23 1.30 -2.98
CA ALA A 28 2.55 2.32 -3.76
C ALA A 28 1.43 1.67 -4.59
N CYS A 29 0.39 2.43 -4.86
CA CYS A 29 -0.67 2.04 -5.76
C CYS A 29 -0.37 2.57 -7.17
N ARG A 30 -0.33 1.71 -8.20
CA ARG A 30 -0.14 2.17 -9.59
C ARG A 30 -1.33 2.97 -10.12
N GLY A 31 -2.54 2.68 -9.64
CA GLY A 31 -3.76 3.30 -10.16
C GLY A 31 -4.07 4.67 -9.60
N CYS A 32 -3.90 4.88 -8.29
CA CYS A 32 -4.18 6.15 -7.64
C CYS A 32 -2.94 6.89 -7.12
N GLY A 33 -1.75 6.27 -7.17
CA GLY A 33 -0.51 6.86 -6.64
C GLY A 33 -0.42 6.90 -5.11
N SER A 34 -1.41 6.37 -4.40
CA SER A 34 -1.38 6.32 -2.94
C SER A 34 -0.24 5.47 -2.43
N GLN A 35 0.24 5.79 -1.25
CA GLN A 35 1.35 5.13 -0.59
C GLN A 35 0.90 4.56 0.75
N TRP A 36 1.53 3.46 1.15
CA TRP A 36 1.20 2.77 2.38
C TRP A 36 2.45 2.10 2.95
N ILE A 37 2.51 2.04 4.28
CA ILE A 37 3.46 1.22 5.04
C ILE A 37 2.68 0.46 6.11
N ARG A 38 3.23 -0.65 6.57
CA ARG A 38 2.58 -1.52 7.57
C ARG A 38 2.29 -0.88 8.93
N SER A 39 2.86 0.29 9.21
CA SER A 39 2.56 1.07 10.42
C SER A 39 1.25 1.84 10.34
N GLU A 40 0.63 1.95 9.16
CA GLU A 40 -0.64 2.65 8.98
C GLU A 40 -1.80 1.86 9.61
N PRO A 41 -2.83 2.55 10.15
CA PRO A 41 -3.94 1.90 10.85
C PRO A 41 -4.97 1.24 9.91
N TRP A 42 -4.83 1.41 8.60
CA TRP A 42 -5.74 0.90 7.58
C TRP A 42 -5.01 -0.10 6.67
N THR A 43 -5.75 -1.05 6.09
CA THR A 43 -5.19 -2.05 5.17
C THR A 43 -5.63 -1.76 3.73
N PRO A 44 -4.70 -1.61 2.78
CA PRO A 44 -5.03 -1.40 1.39
C PRO A 44 -5.71 -2.61 0.76
N ILE A 45 -6.70 -2.33 -0.09
CA ILE A 45 -7.44 -3.30 -0.87
C ILE A 45 -7.32 -2.89 -2.34
N ASP A 46 -7.13 -3.86 -3.23
CA ASP A 46 -7.16 -3.62 -4.67
C ASP A 46 -8.56 -3.34 -5.18
N HIS A 47 -8.65 -2.86 -6.43
CA HIS A 47 -9.91 -2.70 -7.15
C HIS A 47 -10.76 -3.98 -7.22
N THR A 48 -10.16 -5.15 -7.03
CA THR A 48 -10.83 -6.45 -6.99
C THR A 48 -11.55 -6.73 -5.67
N GLY A 49 -11.42 -5.84 -4.67
CA GLY A 49 -11.95 -6.05 -3.32
C GLY A 49 -11.12 -7.03 -2.48
N ARG A 50 -9.92 -7.41 -2.93
CA ARG A 50 -9.01 -8.30 -2.21
C ARG A 50 -7.77 -7.56 -1.71
N ILE A 51 -7.20 -8.04 -0.62
CA ILE A 51 -5.89 -7.58 -0.15
C ILE A 51 -4.82 -8.15 -1.11
N PRO A 52 -4.02 -7.28 -1.76
CA PRO A 52 -2.94 -7.69 -2.65
C PRO A 52 -1.88 -8.53 -1.93
N ASP A 53 -1.18 -9.37 -2.68
CA ASP A 53 -0.17 -10.28 -2.10
C ASP A 53 0.99 -9.51 -1.44
N ASP A 54 1.47 -8.43 -2.06
CA ASP A 54 2.49 -7.55 -1.47
C ASP A 54 2.05 -6.98 -0.12
N VAL A 55 0.79 -6.56 0.00
CA VAL A 55 0.25 -6.02 1.26
C VAL A 55 0.12 -7.14 2.30
N ARG A 56 -0.32 -8.33 1.87
CA ARG A 56 -0.45 -9.51 2.74
C ARG A 56 0.91 -9.96 3.28
N ALA A 57 1.95 -9.95 2.43
CA ALA A 57 3.31 -10.27 2.83
C ALA A 57 3.79 -9.32 3.93
N GLU A 58 3.60 -8.00 3.77
CA GLU A 58 3.97 -7.02 4.80
C GLU A 58 3.20 -7.17 6.11
N LEU A 59 1.92 -7.56 6.03
CA LEU A 59 1.10 -7.83 7.22
C LEU A 59 1.53 -9.10 7.96
N ALA A 60 2.11 -10.07 7.26
CA ALA A 60 2.64 -11.30 7.86
C ALA A 60 3.98 -11.06 8.59
N GLU A 61 4.71 -9.98 8.25
CA GLU A 61 5.96 -9.58 8.90
C GLU A 61 5.77 -8.65 10.12
N ARG A 62 4.54 -8.53 10.62
CA ARG A 62 4.16 -7.70 11.76
C ARG A 62 4.18 -8.49 13.07
#